data_AF-E4XQA2-F1
#
_entry.id   AF-E4XQA2-F1
#
_cell.length_a   1.000
_cell.length_b   1.000
_cell.length_c   1.000
_cell.angle_alpha   90.00
_cell.angle_beta   90.00
_cell.angle_gamma   90.00
#
_symmetry.space_group_name_H-M   'P 1'
#
loop_
_entity.id
_entity.type
_entity.pdbx_description
1 polymer ?
#
loop_
_entity_poly.entity_id
_entity_poly.type
_entity_poly.pdbx_seq_one_letter_code
_entity_poly.pdbx_strand_id
1 'polypeptide(L)'
;MTVFMNYAVNRPIWSLSEKIGFISETLSIPALSFIERSMHKFDENIRCDKQKQSKWTTKLNYAIRAFQQIMKTILTMHKSKDESMKQSANQIKEQILYTPEYREIIPLLMKQFKPNFQTKNYLRDLIMAQHWLLKLLDGSKDVVVRAKKKAARKKKKRPQDKPRKPKPINDEAEKDGTWNDIVDDITLARSGDIDVDEVMQYGLLSVEDGSMKALGAIQLALHGRERVRNITSAELSLRLLRAAKHLWPENVEFGQLENEIETLEILCKEKLPAEAFPDDKDESDDDMNGEEAGYDYEEVAEAIIDVEDIFDAYSHPDVLHKAGLLLKDYKMNSVEVNHALCKLIHRVVFQLQRPSMCFQATLFRTFQKINQEKIELKTNPVYKEIWTLGKFILGKFFQVMQENDKLPVELLLWTTQRDWEPIMKGKLTSARISTDYWSSTLFVALIKGNFISMLQ
;
A
#
# COMPACT_ATOMS: atom_id res chain seq x y z
N MET A 1 12.32 31.03 -3.86
CA MET A 1 11.63 30.77 -2.58
C MET A 1 12.62 30.52 -1.44
N THR A 2 13.32 29.38 -1.39
CA THR A 2 14.21 28.98 -0.27
C THR A 2 15.24 30.03 0.14
N VAL A 3 15.91 30.66 -0.82
CA VAL A 3 16.94 31.69 -0.56
C VAL A 3 16.32 32.92 0.12
N PHE A 4 15.23 33.45 -0.44
CA PHE A 4 14.55 34.62 0.11
C PHE A 4 13.90 34.35 1.46
N MET A 5 13.33 33.16 1.67
CA MET A 5 12.79 32.77 2.98
C MET A 5 13.90 32.69 4.03
N ASN A 6 15.03 32.04 3.73
CA ASN A 6 16.17 31.99 4.65
C ASN A 6 16.73 33.39 4.93
N TYR A 7 16.81 34.22 3.91
CA TYR A 7 17.25 35.60 4.04
C TYR A 7 16.34 36.41 4.97
N ALA A 8 15.02 36.32 4.77
CA ALA A 8 14.04 37.02 5.59
C ALA A 8 14.03 36.52 7.05
N VAL A 9 14.18 35.20 7.27
CA VAL A 9 14.24 34.62 8.63
C VAL A 9 15.51 35.04 9.39
N ASN A 10 16.66 35.07 8.71
CA ASN A 10 17.96 35.37 9.33
C ASN A 10 18.27 36.87 9.48
N ARG A 11 17.41 37.76 8.98
CA ARG A 11 17.57 39.22 9.17
C ARG A 11 17.51 39.58 10.66
N PRO A 12 18.51 40.25 11.25
CA PRO A 12 18.49 40.59 12.68
C PRO A 12 17.60 41.80 13.03
N ILE A 13 17.21 42.60 12.04
CA ILE A 13 16.59 43.93 12.25
C ILE A 13 15.06 43.84 12.40
N TRP A 14 14.42 42.86 11.77
CA TRP A 14 12.96 42.76 11.74
C TRP A 14 12.40 41.99 12.92
N SER A 15 11.27 42.45 13.44
CA SER A 15 10.47 41.66 14.39
C SER A 15 10.00 40.36 13.72
N LEU A 16 9.74 39.33 14.52
CA LEU A 16 9.31 38.02 13.99
C LEU A 16 8.00 38.14 13.18
N SER A 17 7.10 39.01 13.61
CA SER A 17 5.85 39.34 12.90
C SER A 17 6.10 39.92 11.51
N GLU A 18 7.00 40.92 11.38
CA GLU A 18 7.35 41.51 10.08
C GLU A 18 8.01 40.49 9.15
N LYS A 19 8.93 39.67 9.69
CA LYS A 19 9.59 38.60 8.92
C LYS A 19 8.56 37.66 8.29
N ILE A 20 7.58 37.24 9.07
CA ILE A 20 6.56 36.29 8.60
C ILE A 20 5.54 37.00 7.71
N GLY A 21 5.24 38.28 7.95
CA GLY A 21 4.40 39.09 7.07
C GLY A 21 4.89 39.09 5.63
N PHE A 22 6.20 39.28 5.40
CA PHE A 22 6.81 39.20 4.06
C PHE A 22 6.85 37.79 3.47
N ILE A 23 6.71 36.75 4.29
CA ILE A 23 6.77 35.34 3.88
C ILE A 23 5.36 34.73 3.77
N SER A 24 4.32 35.45 4.20
CA SER A 24 2.94 34.96 4.32
C SER A 24 2.39 34.37 3.02
N GLU A 25 2.66 34.98 1.87
CA GLU A 25 2.26 34.47 0.56
C GLU A 25 2.84 33.08 0.28
N THR A 26 4.09 32.85 0.69
CA THR A 26 4.81 31.59 0.50
C THR A 26 4.43 30.50 1.53
N LEU A 27 3.76 30.88 2.62
CA LEU A 27 3.23 30.00 3.66
C LEU A 27 1.76 29.61 3.40
N SER A 28 1.17 30.11 2.31
CA SER A 28 -0.20 29.79 1.94
C SER A 28 -0.38 28.32 1.52
N ILE A 29 -1.59 27.80 1.72
CA ILE A 29 -1.98 26.42 1.35
C ILE A 29 -1.73 26.13 -0.15
N PRO A 30 -2.05 27.05 -1.09
CA PRO A 30 -1.78 26.83 -2.51
C PRO A 30 -0.28 26.69 -2.81
N ALA A 31 0.58 27.45 -2.12
CA ALA A 31 2.03 27.37 -2.31
C ALA A 31 2.59 26.02 -1.81
N LEU A 32 2.10 25.53 -0.66
CA LEU A 32 2.44 24.20 -0.13
C LEU A 32 2.00 23.08 -1.09
N SER A 33 0.75 23.15 -1.56
CA SER A 33 0.19 22.17 -2.50
C SER A 33 0.92 22.19 -3.85
N PHE A 34 1.36 23.37 -4.30
CA PHE A 34 2.17 23.49 -5.51
C PHE A 34 3.53 22.80 -5.39
N ILE A 35 4.19 22.91 -4.23
CA ILE A 35 5.49 22.27 -3.99
C ILE A 35 5.35 20.77 -3.93
N GLU A 36 4.34 20.27 -3.21
CA GLU A 36 4.07 18.83 -3.11
C GLU A 36 3.75 18.22 -4.47
N ARG A 37 2.83 18.81 -5.25
CA ARG A 37 2.56 18.38 -6.64
C ARG A 37 3.80 18.43 -7.52
N SER A 38 4.65 19.45 -7.33
CA SER A 38 5.92 19.54 -8.06
C SER A 38 6.88 18.41 -7.67
N MET A 39 6.93 18.01 -6.39
CA MET A 39 7.73 16.88 -5.94
C MET A 39 7.24 15.56 -6.56
N HIS A 40 5.93 15.29 -6.57
CA HIS A 40 5.36 14.11 -7.25
C HIS A 40 5.65 14.12 -8.75
N LYS A 41 5.38 15.25 -9.42
CA LYS A 41 5.68 15.42 -10.84
C LYS A 41 7.16 15.17 -11.16
N PHE A 42 8.08 15.64 -10.34
CA PHE A 42 9.50 15.38 -10.57
C PHE A 42 9.88 13.93 -10.31
N ASP A 43 9.27 13.26 -9.32
CA ASP A 43 9.48 11.82 -9.10
C ASP A 43 9.00 10.98 -10.29
N GLU A 44 7.79 11.25 -10.80
CA GLU A 44 7.24 10.59 -11.99
C GLU A 44 8.15 10.79 -13.21
N ASN A 45 8.61 12.02 -13.43
CA ASN A 45 9.52 12.32 -14.54
C ASN A 45 10.88 11.61 -14.41
N ILE A 46 11.39 11.35 -13.20
CA ILE A 46 12.61 10.55 -13.00
C ILE A 46 12.39 9.09 -13.44
N ARG A 47 11.18 8.56 -13.28
CA ARG A 47 10.82 7.19 -13.69
C ARG A 47 10.60 7.08 -15.19
N CYS A 48 9.93 8.06 -15.80
CA CYS A 48 9.60 8.05 -17.23
C CYS A 48 10.79 8.46 -18.12
N ASP A 49 11.53 9.51 -17.77
CA ASP A 49 12.62 10.06 -18.59
C ASP A 49 14.00 9.57 -18.10
N LYS A 50 14.39 8.38 -18.57
CA LYS A 50 15.69 7.76 -18.26
C LYS A 50 16.89 8.57 -18.75
N GLN A 51 16.74 9.43 -19.75
CA GLN A 51 17.86 10.18 -20.34
C GLN A 51 18.22 11.44 -19.54
N LYS A 52 17.24 12.10 -18.90
CA LYS A 52 17.46 13.35 -18.15
C LYS A 52 17.32 13.19 -16.63
N GLN A 53 17.46 11.97 -16.10
CA GLN A 53 17.29 11.67 -14.66
C GLN A 53 18.06 12.62 -13.74
N SER A 54 19.33 12.92 -14.04
CA SER A 54 20.16 13.83 -13.23
C SER A 54 19.62 15.28 -13.18
N LYS A 55 19.01 15.76 -14.27
CA LYS A 55 18.39 17.10 -14.29
C LYS A 55 17.11 17.12 -13.46
N TRP A 56 16.30 16.06 -13.55
CA TRP A 56 15.08 15.93 -12.75
C TRP A 56 15.38 15.75 -11.27
N THR A 57 16.45 15.04 -10.90
CA THR A 57 16.87 14.88 -9.50
C THR A 57 17.35 16.19 -8.90
N THR A 58 18.03 17.02 -9.69
CA THR A 58 18.42 18.36 -9.26
C THR A 58 17.20 19.25 -9.01
N LYS A 59 16.20 19.21 -9.89
CA LYS A 59 14.91 19.92 -9.69
C LYS A 59 14.16 19.43 -8.45
N LEU A 60 14.10 18.10 -8.27
CA LEU A 60 13.48 17.50 -7.09
C LEU A 60 14.21 17.91 -5.80
N ASN A 61 15.54 18.00 -5.82
CA ASN A 61 16.30 18.47 -4.67
C ASN A 61 15.93 19.91 -4.29
N TYR A 62 15.79 20.81 -5.26
CA TYR A 62 15.32 22.18 -4.98
C TYR A 62 13.91 22.21 -4.40
N ALA A 63 13.00 21.37 -4.88
CA ALA A 63 11.66 21.26 -4.32
C ALA A 63 11.67 20.77 -2.86
N ILE A 64 12.47 19.75 -2.54
CA ILE A 64 12.65 19.25 -1.16
C ILE A 64 13.23 20.35 -0.25
N ARG A 65 14.22 21.12 -0.72
CA ARG A 65 14.77 22.24 0.05
C ARG A 65 13.76 23.36 0.29
N ALA A 66 12.87 23.63 -0.66
CA ALA A 66 11.77 24.56 -0.46
C ALA A 66 10.80 24.02 0.60
N PHE A 67 10.41 22.75 0.50
CA PHE A 67 9.56 22.08 1.49
C PHE A 67 10.16 22.15 2.90
N GLN A 68 11.43 21.76 3.07
CA GLN A 68 12.16 21.89 4.34
C GLN A 68 12.08 23.29 4.94
N GLN A 69 12.30 24.32 4.12
CA GLN A 69 12.33 25.70 4.59
C GLN A 69 10.97 26.16 5.07
N ILE A 70 9.89 25.74 4.40
CA ILE A 70 8.54 26.03 4.83
C ILE A 70 8.27 25.35 6.18
N MET A 71 8.60 24.06 6.32
CA MET A 71 8.41 23.32 7.57
C MET A 71 9.20 23.95 8.74
N LYS A 72 10.45 24.36 8.50
CA LYS A 72 11.27 25.06 9.49
C LYS A 72 10.67 26.41 9.88
N THR A 73 10.13 27.16 8.91
CA THR A 73 9.45 28.44 9.15
C THR A 73 8.19 28.24 9.99
N ILE A 74 7.33 27.27 9.65
CA ILE A 74 6.11 26.94 10.42
C ILE A 74 6.45 26.59 11.87
N LEU A 75 7.48 25.78 12.09
CA LEU A 75 7.94 25.44 13.44
C LEU A 75 8.47 26.65 14.22
N THR A 76 9.06 27.62 13.53
CA THR A 76 9.52 28.89 14.13
C THR A 76 8.33 29.77 14.49
N MET A 77 7.30 29.80 13.63
CA MET A 77 6.03 30.49 13.90
C MET A 77 5.31 29.89 15.12
N HIS A 78 5.27 28.56 15.24
CA HIS A 78 4.65 27.88 16.37
C HIS A 78 5.35 28.19 17.72
N LYS A 79 6.67 28.43 17.70
CA LYS A 79 7.44 28.81 18.91
C LYS A 79 7.38 30.30 19.23
N SER A 80 6.83 31.13 18.34
CA SER A 80 6.71 32.57 18.56
C SER A 80 5.79 32.86 19.75
N LYS A 81 5.95 34.03 20.40
CA LYS A 81 5.08 34.42 21.52
C LYS A 81 3.70 34.92 21.03
N ASP A 82 3.61 35.31 19.77
CA ASP A 82 2.43 35.95 19.17
C ASP A 82 1.31 34.93 18.91
N GLU A 83 0.16 35.14 19.54
CA GLU A 83 -0.92 34.15 19.52
C GLU A 83 -1.55 33.98 18.12
N SER A 84 -1.71 35.06 17.36
CA SER A 84 -2.18 35.02 15.97
C SER A 84 -1.28 34.16 15.06
N MET A 85 0.03 34.25 15.27
CA MET A 85 1.01 33.51 14.48
C MET A 85 1.04 32.03 14.85
N LYS A 86 0.86 31.71 16.14
CA LYS A 86 0.69 30.33 16.59
C LYS A 86 -0.58 29.70 16.03
N GLN A 87 -1.70 30.43 16.06
CA GLN A 87 -2.98 29.95 15.51
C GLN A 87 -2.86 29.67 14.01
N SER A 88 -2.26 30.59 13.25
CA SER A 88 -2.00 30.40 11.82
C SER A 88 -1.08 29.21 11.56
N ALA A 89 -0.02 29.05 12.36
CA ALA A 89 0.89 27.90 12.25
C ALA A 89 0.20 26.57 12.59
N ASN A 90 -0.70 26.56 13.58
CA ASN A 90 -1.47 25.37 13.96
C ASN A 90 -2.46 24.97 12.86
N GLN A 91 -3.15 25.93 12.24
CA GLN A 91 -4.04 25.65 11.10
C GLN A 91 -3.28 25.03 9.93
N ILE A 92 -2.15 25.61 9.53
CA ILE A 92 -1.32 25.08 8.45
C ILE A 92 -0.77 23.70 8.84
N LYS A 93 -0.34 23.52 10.10
CA LYS A 93 0.11 22.24 10.62
C LYS A 93 -0.99 21.18 10.48
N GLU A 94 -2.18 21.43 10.98
CA GLU A 94 -3.32 20.49 10.92
C GLU A 94 -3.62 20.09 9.47
N GLN A 95 -3.61 21.04 8.54
CA GLN A 95 -3.83 20.76 7.11
C GLN A 95 -2.75 19.88 6.48
N ILE A 96 -1.48 20.13 6.80
CA ILE A 96 -0.35 19.29 6.33
C ILE A 96 -0.50 17.87 6.88
N LEU A 97 -0.93 17.72 8.13
CA LEU A 97 -1.10 16.42 8.77
C LEU A 97 -2.33 15.66 8.27
N TYR A 98 -3.36 16.40 7.86
CA TYR A 98 -4.58 15.85 7.28
C TYR A 98 -4.40 15.31 5.86
N THR A 99 -3.51 15.91 5.09
CA THR A 99 -3.35 15.59 3.68
C THR A 99 -2.34 14.43 3.55
N PRO A 100 -2.76 13.21 3.14
CA PRO A 100 -1.89 12.02 3.14
C PRO A 100 -0.63 12.18 2.27
N GLU A 101 -0.71 12.96 1.21
CA GLU A 101 0.35 13.18 0.22
C GLU A 101 1.64 13.71 0.88
N TYR A 102 1.54 14.67 1.79
CA TYR A 102 2.73 15.20 2.50
C TYR A 102 3.39 14.18 3.42
N ARG A 103 2.62 13.20 3.93
CA ARG A 103 3.12 12.17 4.86
C ARG A 103 3.78 11.01 4.11
N GLU A 104 3.31 10.72 2.90
CA GLU A 104 3.76 9.57 2.12
C GLU A 104 4.92 9.90 1.18
N ILE A 105 5.02 11.16 0.71
CA ILE A 105 6.02 11.54 -0.29
C ILE A 105 7.46 11.40 0.18
N ILE A 106 7.79 11.87 1.39
CA ILE A 106 9.16 11.77 1.93
C ILE A 106 9.61 10.30 2.13
N PRO A 107 8.83 9.42 2.79
CA PRO A 107 9.22 8.02 2.92
C PRO A 107 9.29 7.31 1.57
N LEU A 108 8.41 7.63 0.62
CA LEU A 108 8.46 7.11 -0.74
C LEU A 108 9.80 7.46 -1.43
N LEU A 109 10.16 8.74 -1.42
CA LEU A 109 11.43 9.22 -2.00
C LEU A 109 12.65 8.60 -1.32
N MET A 110 12.61 8.41 0.00
CA MET A 110 13.67 7.71 0.72
C MET A 110 13.76 6.23 0.30
N LYS A 111 12.65 5.51 0.11
CA LYS A 111 12.68 4.11 -0.34
C LYS A 111 13.28 3.98 -1.75
N GLN A 112 12.92 4.90 -2.65
CA GLN A 112 13.32 4.83 -4.06
C GLN A 112 14.70 5.40 -4.36
N PHE A 113 15.42 5.87 -3.35
CA PHE A 113 16.72 6.49 -3.60
C PHE A 113 17.72 5.50 -4.23
N LYS A 114 18.31 5.92 -5.36
CA LYS A 114 19.27 5.15 -6.15
C LYS A 114 20.60 5.90 -6.25
N PRO A 115 21.73 5.32 -5.79
CA PRO A 115 23.04 5.97 -5.83
C PRO A 115 23.56 6.36 -7.23
N ASN A 116 23.01 5.77 -8.30
CA ASN A 116 23.50 5.95 -9.66
C ASN A 116 23.28 7.37 -10.20
N PHE A 117 22.19 8.03 -9.79
CA PHE A 117 21.79 9.35 -10.32
C PHE A 117 21.42 10.37 -9.22
N GLN A 118 21.36 9.94 -7.96
CA GLN A 118 21.12 10.82 -6.82
C GLN A 118 22.38 10.98 -5.97
N THR A 119 22.68 12.21 -5.63
CA THR A 119 23.85 12.55 -4.81
C THR A 119 23.59 12.29 -3.33
N LYS A 120 24.65 12.11 -2.53
CA LYS A 120 24.53 12.05 -1.06
C LYS A 120 23.91 13.32 -0.47
N ASN A 121 24.09 14.47 -1.11
CA ASN A 121 23.47 15.74 -0.69
C ASN A 121 21.95 15.67 -0.76
N TYR A 122 21.39 15.08 -1.82
CA TYR A 122 19.95 14.84 -1.91
C TYR A 122 19.44 13.96 -0.75
N LEU A 123 20.22 12.94 -0.35
CA LEU A 123 19.84 12.10 0.80
C LEU A 123 19.93 12.85 2.14
N ARG A 124 20.93 13.73 2.31
CA ARG A 124 21.01 14.64 3.48
C ARG A 124 19.79 15.55 3.54
N ASP A 125 19.42 16.11 2.39
CA ASP A 125 18.24 16.96 2.26
C ASP A 125 16.95 16.16 2.57
N LEU A 126 16.77 14.95 2.05
CA LEU A 126 15.63 14.11 2.43
C LEU A 126 15.55 13.84 3.93
N ILE A 127 16.66 13.55 4.60
CA ILE A 127 16.68 13.29 6.04
C ILE A 127 16.36 14.55 6.84
N MET A 128 16.81 15.72 6.40
CA MET A 128 16.44 16.99 7.01
C MET A 128 14.95 17.30 6.82
N ALA A 129 14.41 17.08 5.62
CA ALA A 129 12.98 17.23 5.34
C ALA A 129 12.16 16.33 6.25
N GLN A 130 12.59 15.09 6.39
CA GLN A 130 11.99 14.11 7.27
C GLN A 130 12.04 14.54 8.74
N HIS A 131 13.19 15.02 9.20
CA HIS A 131 13.33 15.49 10.58
C HIS A 131 12.38 16.64 10.89
N TRP A 132 12.29 17.65 9.99
CA TRP A 132 11.40 18.79 10.18
C TRP A 132 9.92 18.39 10.12
N LEU A 133 9.54 17.50 9.20
CA LEU A 133 8.18 16.96 9.10
C LEU A 133 7.76 16.24 10.37
N LEU A 134 8.59 15.30 10.86
CA LEU A 134 8.28 14.59 12.10
C LEU A 134 8.37 15.49 13.34
N LYS A 135 9.19 16.53 13.33
CA LYS A 135 9.25 17.51 14.42
C LYS A 135 7.99 18.39 14.47
N LEU A 136 7.31 18.56 13.33
CA LEU A 136 6.00 19.18 13.29
C LEU A 136 4.93 18.31 13.99
N LEU A 137 5.09 16.98 13.93
CA LEU A 137 4.23 16.02 14.63
C LEU A 137 4.49 15.98 16.14
N ASP A 138 5.71 16.24 16.60
CA ASP A 138 6.04 16.26 18.04
C ASP A 138 5.14 17.29 18.77
N GLY A 139 4.20 16.79 19.59
CA GLY A 139 3.24 17.59 20.37
C GLY A 139 1.76 17.35 20.03
N SER A 140 1.47 16.71 18.91
CA SER A 140 0.12 16.19 18.59
C SER A 140 0.12 14.71 18.94
N LYS A 141 -0.62 14.29 19.97
CA LYS A 141 -0.75 12.85 20.32
C LYS A 141 -1.69 12.14 19.36
N ASP A 142 -2.73 12.83 18.92
CA ASP A 142 -3.72 12.32 17.96
C ASP A 142 -3.79 13.31 16.79
N VAL A 143 -3.72 12.80 15.56
CA VAL A 143 -4.04 13.58 14.36
C VAL A 143 -5.32 12.98 13.77
N VAL A 144 -6.42 13.72 13.86
CA VAL A 144 -7.66 13.34 13.18
C VAL A 144 -7.47 13.61 11.69
N VAL A 145 -7.51 12.56 10.86
CA VAL A 145 -7.29 12.69 9.42
C VAL A 145 -8.46 12.07 8.65
N ARG A 146 -8.74 12.53 7.44
CA ARG A 146 -9.57 11.76 6.51
C ARG A 146 -8.72 10.61 5.98
N ALA A 147 -8.88 9.41 6.53
CA ALA A 147 -8.29 8.22 5.93
C ALA A 147 -9.33 7.55 5.03
N LYS A 148 -8.90 7.14 3.83
CA LYS A 148 -9.62 6.11 3.09
C LYS A 148 -9.65 4.88 3.98
N LYS A 149 -10.83 4.29 4.21
CA LYS A 149 -10.92 2.99 4.86
C LYS A 149 -10.02 2.03 4.07
N LYS A 150 -8.88 1.62 4.64
CA LYS A 150 -8.39 0.27 4.35
C LYS A 150 -9.55 -0.63 4.74
N ALA A 151 -10.06 -1.40 3.80
CA ALA A 151 -11.11 -2.38 4.06
C ALA A 151 -10.64 -3.26 5.22
N ALA A 152 -11.05 -2.91 6.44
CA ALA A 152 -10.81 -3.74 7.59
C ALA A 152 -11.48 -5.06 7.25
N ARG A 153 -10.70 -6.14 7.15
CA ARG A 153 -11.21 -7.51 7.10
C ARG A 153 -12.27 -7.60 8.19
N LYS A 154 -13.54 -7.56 7.81
CA LYS A 154 -14.66 -7.64 8.74
C LYS A 154 -14.44 -8.93 9.53
N LYS A 155 -14.22 -8.80 10.83
CA LYS A 155 -14.36 -9.92 11.77
C LYS A 155 -15.69 -10.59 11.43
N LYS A 156 -15.63 -11.90 11.13
CA LYS A 156 -16.79 -12.74 10.82
C LYS A 156 -17.96 -12.40 11.76
N LYS A 157 -18.92 -11.62 11.26
CA LYS A 157 -20.26 -11.62 11.82
C LYS A 157 -20.86 -12.99 11.45
N ARG A 158 -21.63 -13.56 12.38
CA ARG A 158 -22.38 -14.82 12.23
C ARG A 158 -23.08 -14.86 10.86
N PRO A 159 -23.18 -16.04 10.21
CA PRO A 159 -23.60 -16.14 8.82
C PRO A 159 -25.01 -15.55 8.66
N GLN A 160 -25.09 -14.43 7.95
CA GLN A 160 -26.31 -14.06 7.24
C GLN A 160 -26.26 -14.78 5.90
N ASP A 161 -27.34 -15.47 5.57
CA ASP A 161 -27.54 -16.24 4.34
C ASP A 161 -27.05 -15.45 3.11
N LYS A 162 -26.04 -16.00 2.43
CA LYS A 162 -25.73 -15.61 1.07
C LYS A 162 -26.88 -16.09 0.16
N PRO A 163 -27.28 -15.33 -0.87
CA PRO A 163 -28.19 -15.88 -1.88
C PRO A 163 -27.51 -17.09 -2.52
N ARG A 164 -28.16 -18.25 -2.44
CA ARG A 164 -27.66 -19.49 -3.06
C ARG A 164 -27.77 -19.34 -4.58
N LYS A 165 -26.71 -19.71 -5.33
CA LYS A 165 -26.76 -19.77 -6.80
C LYS A 165 -27.92 -20.69 -7.24
N PRO A 166 -28.63 -20.35 -8.35
CA PRO A 166 -29.82 -21.08 -8.77
C PRO A 166 -29.46 -22.53 -9.12
N LYS A 167 -30.20 -23.48 -8.55
CA LYS A 167 -30.12 -24.92 -8.89
C LYS A 167 -31.41 -25.34 -9.61
N PRO A 168 -31.33 -26.31 -10.53
CA PRO A 168 -32.52 -26.86 -11.19
C PRO A 168 -33.46 -27.53 -10.17
N ILE A 169 -34.74 -27.63 -10.53
CA ILE A 169 -35.76 -28.34 -9.74
C ILE A 169 -35.46 -29.84 -9.81
N ASN A 170 -35.46 -30.53 -8.66
CA ASN A 170 -35.06 -31.94 -8.57
C ASN A 170 -36.25 -32.91 -8.60
N ASP A 171 -37.47 -32.43 -8.31
CA ASP A 171 -38.69 -33.23 -8.21
C ASP A 171 -39.43 -33.32 -9.56
N GLU A 172 -39.65 -34.54 -10.06
CA GLU A 172 -40.23 -34.80 -11.39
C GLU A 172 -41.67 -34.28 -11.52
N ALA A 173 -42.47 -34.35 -10.46
CA ALA A 173 -43.84 -33.81 -10.46
C ALA A 173 -43.89 -32.27 -10.53
N GLU A 174 -42.88 -31.58 -9.97
CA GLU A 174 -42.77 -30.12 -10.07
C GLU A 174 -42.28 -29.70 -11.45
N LYS A 175 -41.40 -30.48 -12.08
CA LYS A 175 -40.98 -30.27 -13.47
C LYS A 175 -42.16 -30.35 -14.43
N ASP A 176 -42.99 -31.38 -14.30
CA ASP A 176 -44.20 -31.56 -15.12
C ASP A 176 -45.22 -30.42 -14.92
N GLY A 177 -45.39 -29.97 -13.67
CA GLY A 177 -46.21 -28.80 -13.36
C GLY A 177 -45.68 -27.53 -14.04
N THR A 178 -44.39 -27.23 -13.89
CA THR A 178 -43.78 -26.04 -14.52
C THR A 178 -43.81 -26.10 -16.04
N TRP A 179 -43.69 -27.28 -16.64
CA TRP A 179 -43.80 -27.44 -18.08
C TRP A 179 -45.23 -27.13 -18.55
N ASN A 180 -46.26 -27.72 -17.93
CA ASN A 180 -47.66 -27.49 -18.31
C ASN A 180 -48.06 -26.01 -18.19
N ASP A 181 -47.52 -25.28 -17.21
CA ASP A 181 -47.77 -23.85 -17.03
C ASP A 181 -47.12 -22.98 -18.12
N ILE A 182 -46.02 -23.44 -18.71
CA ILE A 182 -45.18 -22.67 -19.64
C ILE A 182 -45.44 -23.05 -21.11
N VAL A 183 -45.94 -24.27 -21.38
CA VAL A 183 -46.17 -24.79 -22.75
C VAL A 183 -47.10 -23.90 -23.56
N ASP A 184 -48.22 -23.48 -22.99
CA ASP A 184 -49.19 -22.63 -23.70
C ASP A 184 -48.55 -21.28 -24.09
N ASP A 185 -47.73 -20.71 -23.21
CA ASP A 185 -46.98 -19.47 -23.47
C ASP A 185 -45.86 -19.66 -24.52
N ILE A 186 -45.18 -20.81 -24.52
CA ILE A 186 -44.19 -21.18 -25.54
C ILE A 186 -44.84 -21.29 -26.91
N THR A 187 -46.04 -21.91 -27.00
CA THR A 187 -46.75 -22.02 -28.29
C THR A 187 -47.19 -20.66 -28.83
N LEU A 188 -47.56 -19.73 -27.95
CA LEU A 188 -47.94 -18.36 -28.31
C LEU A 188 -46.74 -17.50 -28.74
N ALA A 189 -45.58 -17.68 -28.12
CA ALA A 189 -44.35 -16.91 -28.38
C ALA A 189 -43.61 -17.31 -29.67
N ARG A 190 -44.08 -18.33 -30.41
CA ARG A 190 -43.38 -18.90 -31.58
C ARG A 190 -43.22 -17.93 -32.76
N SER A 191 -44.01 -16.86 -32.82
CA SER A 191 -44.09 -15.95 -33.97
C SER A 191 -43.09 -14.77 -33.96
N GLY A 192 -42.09 -14.76 -33.08
CA GLY A 192 -41.03 -13.74 -33.06
C GLY A 192 -39.76 -14.21 -33.77
N ASP A 193 -39.30 -13.44 -34.77
CA ASP A 193 -37.93 -13.52 -35.29
C ASP A 193 -36.93 -12.98 -34.25
N ILE A 194 -35.73 -13.54 -34.22
CA ILE A 194 -34.76 -13.30 -33.15
C ILE A 194 -33.59 -12.45 -33.63
N ASP A 195 -33.28 -11.44 -32.84
CA ASP A 195 -31.99 -10.77 -32.87
C ASP A 195 -31.02 -11.48 -31.88
N VAL A 196 -30.04 -12.19 -32.43
CA VAL A 196 -29.05 -12.94 -31.64
C VAL A 196 -28.21 -12.00 -30.76
N ASP A 197 -28.00 -10.75 -31.21
CA ASP A 197 -27.22 -9.76 -30.48
C ASP A 197 -27.94 -9.28 -29.21
N GLU A 198 -29.27 -9.28 -29.20
CA GLU A 198 -30.08 -8.95 -28.01
C GLU A 198 -29.94 -10.03 -26.93
N VAL A 199 -29.89 -11.31 -27.34
CA VAL A 199 -29.76 -12.45 -26.42
C VAL A 199 -28.37 -12.50 -25.78
N MET A 200 -27.32 -12.18 -26.55
CA MET A 200 -25.95 -12.10 -26.05
C MET A 200 -25.76 -10.95 -25.04
N GLN A 201 -26.51 -9.85 -25.18
CA GLN A 201 -26.49 -8.74 -24.21
C GLN A 201 -27.02 -9.13 -22.83
N TYR A 202 -27.83 -10.18 -22.71
CA TYR A 202 -28.26 -10.69 -21.41
C TYR A 202 -27.14 -11.40 -20.64
N GLY A 203 -26.02 -11.73 -21.31
CA GLY A 203 -24.85 -12.34 -20.66
C GLY A 203 -25.08 -13.76 -20.13
N LEU A 204 -26.17 -14.41 -20.57
CA LEU A 204 -26.56 -15.77 -20.15
C LEU A 204 -25.96 -16.87 -21.04
N LEU A 205 -25.52 -16.51 -22.26
CA LEU A 205 -24.77 -17.37 -23.17
C LEU A 205 -23.47 -16.66 -23.56
N SER A 206 -22.36 -17.39 -23.54
CA SER A 206 -21.06 -16.96 -24.09
C SER A 206 -20.59 -17.98 -25.12
N VAL A 207 -19.93 -17.51 -26.18
CA VAL A 207 -19.35 -18.39 -27.22
C VAL A 207 -18.26 -19.31 -26.65
N GLU A 208 -17.64 -18.88 -25.56
CA GLU A 208 -16.57 -19.61 -24.86
C GLU A 208 -17.10 -20.69 -23.90
N ASP A 209 -18.39 -20.60 -23.52
CA ASP A 209 -19.03 -21.58 -22.66
C ASP A 209 -19.51 -22.77 -23.49
N GLY A 210 -18.97 -23.97 -23.23
CA GLY A 210 -19.33 -25.18 -23.98
C GLY A 210 -20.85 -25.46 -23.96
N SER A 211 -21.33 -26.23 -24.94
CA SER A 211 -22.76 -26.54 -25.16
C SER A 211 -23.51 -26.99 -23.90
N MET A 212 -22.83 -27.68 -22.99
CA MET A 212 -23.37 -28.15 -21.72
C MET A 212 -23.84 -27.02 -20.78
N LYS A 213 -23.14 -25.89 -20.73
CA LYS A 213 -23.55 -24.74 -19.90
C LYS A 213 -24.72 -23.98 -20.51
N ALA A 214 -24.78 -23.91 -21.84
CA ALA A 214 -25.91 -23.33 -22.54
C ALA A 214 -27.20 -24.12 -22.29
N LEU A 215 -27.12 -25.46 -22.27
CA LEU A 215 -28.23 -26.33 -21.88
C LEU A 215 -28.66 -26.11 -20.41
N GLY A 216 -27.70 -25.90 -19.51
CA GLY A 216 -27.96 -25.54 -18.11
C GLY A 216 -28.70 -24.21 -17.96
N ALA A 217 -28.29 -23.17 -18.69
CA ALA A 217 -28.96 -21.87 -18.71
C ALA A 217 -30.41 -21.96 -19.24
N ILE A 218 -30.62 -22.71 -20.33
CA ILE A 218 -31.96 -22.99 -20.88
C ILE A 218 -32.84 -23.70 -19.84
N GLN A 219 -32.29 -24.70 -19.13
CA GLN A 219 -33.05 -25.42 -18.09
C GLN A 219 -33.38 -24.52 -16.88
N LEU A 220 -32.48 -23.63 -16.47
CA LEU A 220 -32.74 -22.67 -15.40
C LEU A 220 -33.78 -21.62 -15.78
N ALA A 221 -33.79 -21.19 -17.06
CA ALA A 221 -34.83 -20.34 -17.62
C ALA A 221 -36.20 -21.03 -17.62
N LEU A 222 -36.28 -22.29 -18.05
CA LEU A 222 -37.51 -23.10 -18.04
C LEU A 222 -38.06 -23.27 -16.62
N HIS A 223 -37.21 -23.48 -15.62
CA HIS A 223 -37.64 -23.57 -14.22
C HIS A 223 -37.92 -22.20 -13.56
N GLY A 224 -37.89 -21.10 -14.32
CA GLY A 224 -38.18 -19.75 -13.83
C GLY A 224 -37.16 -19.21 -12.82
N ARG A 225 -35.96 -19.81 -12.76
CA ARG A 225 -34.84 -19.43 -11.88
C ARG A 225 -34.00 -18.30 -12.46
N GLU A 226 -33.99 -18.16 -13.78
CA GLU A 226 -33.41 -17.02 -14.49
C GLU A 226 -34.52 -16.10 -15.01
N ARG A 227 -34.36 -14.79 -14.80
CA ARG A 227 -35.35 -13.77 -15.19
C ARG A 227 -34.64 -12.56 -15.77
N VAL A 228 -35.00 -12.20 -16.99
CA VAL A 228 -34.65 -10.93 -17.61
C VAL A 228 -35.84 -9.99 -17.54
N ARG A 229 -35.58 -8.70 -17.34
CA ARG A 229 -36.66 -7.69 -17.26
C ARG A 229 -37.42 -7.66 -18.59
N ASN A 230 -38.75 -7.65 -18.51
CA ASN A 230 -39.69 -7.50 -19.63
C ASN A 230 -39.84 -8.71 -20.59
N ILE A 231 -39.31 -9.90 -20.24
CA ILE A 231 -39.45 -11.12 -21.05
C ILE A 231 -40.01 -12.24 -20.16
N THR A 232 -40.95 -13.02 -20.69
CA THR A 232 -41.50 -14.19 -19.98
C THR A 232 -40.46 -15.33 -19.97
N SER A 233 -40.52 -16.21 -18.98
CA SER A 233 -39.61 -17.37 -18.91
C SER A 233 -39.73 -18.28 -20.14
N ALA A 234 -40.95 -18.41 -20.67
CA ALA A 234 -41.25 -19.11 -21.93
C ALA A 234 -40.46 -18.51 -23.10
N GLU A 235 -40.61 -17.20 -23.32
CA GLU A 235 -39.96 -16.50 -24.43
C GLU A 235 -38.44 -16.48 -24.28
N LEU A 236 -37.94 -16.33 -23.05
CA LEU A 236 -36.51 -16.36 -22.77
C LEU A 236 -35.91 -17.74 -23.09
N SER A 237 -36.56 -18.83 -22.68
CA SER A 237 -36.09 -20.19 -22.97
C SER A 237 -36.02 -20.49 -24.47
N LEU A 238 -37.01 -20.03 -25.25
CA LEU A 238 -37.02 -20.15 -26.71
C LEU A 238 -35.92 -19.32 -27.38
N ARG A 239 -35.72 -18.08 -26.90
CA ARG A 239 -34.67 -17.19 -27.41
C ARG A 239 -33.28 -17.77 -27.15
N LEU A 240 -33.05 -18.31 -25.96
CA LEU A 240 -31.79 -18.98 -25.62
C LEU A 240 -31.57 -20.25 -26.44
N LEU A 241 -32.61 -21.06 -26.68
CA LEU A 241 -32.50 -22.27 -27.51
C LEU A 241 -32.11 -21.94 -28.95
N ARG A 242 -32.77 -20.96 -29.56
CA ARG A 242 -32.48 -20.55 -30.94
C ARG A 242 -31.11 -19.87 -31.05
N ALA A 243 -30.70 -19.08 -30.06
CA ALA A 243 -29.35 -18.52 -29.98
C ALA A 243 -28.27 -19.63 -29.83
N ALA A 244 -28.49 -20.61 -28.97
CA ALA A 244 -27.59 -21.76 -28.79
C ALA A 244 -27.42 -22.55 -30.11
N LYS A 245 -28.50 -22.72 -30.87
CA LYS A 245 -28.46 -23.35 -32.19
C LYS A 245 -27.63 -22.57 -33.21
N HIS A 246 -27.75 -21.24 -33.22
CA HIS A 246 -26.92 -20.39 -34.09
C HIS A 246 -25.44 -20.46 -33.72
N LEU A 247 -25.13 -20.59 -32.44
CA LEU A 247 -23.75 -20.68 -31.94
C LEU A 247 -23.13 -22.06 -32.15
N TRP A 248 -23.90 -23.14 -32.01
CA TRP A 248 -23.41 -24.53 -32.15
C TRP A 248 -24.26 -25.39 -33.11
N PRO A 249 -24.14 -25.17 -34.42
CA PRO A 249 -24.92 -25.90 -35.43
C PRO A 249 -24.58 -27.40 -35.55
N GLU A 250 -23.47 -27.86 -34.98
CA GLU A 250 -23.03 -29.26 -35.04
C GLU A 250 -23.66 -30.16 -33.96
N ASN A 251 -24.27 -29.59 -32.92
CA ASN A 251 -24.83 -30.36 -31.81
C ASN A 251 -26.28 -30.79 -32.09
N VAL A 252 -26.49 -32.10 -32.20
CA VAL A 252 -27.80 -32.73 -32.47
C VAL A 252 -28.81 -32.49 -31.34
N GLU A 253 -28.32 -32.20 -30.13
CA GLU A 253 -29.10 -32.04 -28.89
C GLU A 253 -30.09 -30.85 -28.91
N PHE A 254 -29.89 -29.87 -29.79
CA PHE A 254 -30.76 -28.68 -29.89
C PHE A 254 -31.94 -28.83 -30.88
N GLY A 255 -32.03 -29.95 -31.62
CA GLY A 255 -33.17 -30.29 -32.46
C GLY A 255 -33.40 -29.43 -33.73
N GLN A 256 -34.41 -29.83 -34.51
CA GLN A 256 -34.85 -29.12 -35.72
C GLN A 256 -35.91 -28.04 -35.38
N LEU A 257 -36.05 -27.02 -36.24
CA LEU A 257 -36.98 -25.87 -36.04
C LEU A 257 -38.45 -26.31 -35.88
N GLU A 258 -38.79 -27.49 -36.37
CA GLU A 258 -40.15 -28.04 -36.26
C GLU A 258 -40.40 -28.62 -34.86
N ASN A 259 -39.37 -29.20 -34.23
CA ASN A 259 -39.47 -29.93 -32.96
C ASN A 259 -39.02 -29.12 -31.73
N GLU A 260 -38.94 -27.79 -31.81
CA GLU A 260 -38.48 -26.91 -30.71
C GLU A 260 -39.22 -27.13 -29.39
N ILE A 261 -40.51 -27.48 -29.44
CA ILE A 261 -41.33 -27.70 -28.24
C ILE A 261 -41.00 -29.07 -27.63
N GLU A 262 -40.83 -30.09 -28.46
CA GLU A 262 -40.46 -31.44 -28.02
C GLU A 262 -39.04 -31.44 -27.43
N THR A 263 -38.11 -30.67 -28.01
CA THR A 263 -36.75 -30.56 -27.49
C THR A 263 -36.71 -29.79 -26.15
N LEU A 264 -37.50 -28.73 -26.01
CA LEU A 264 -37.63 -28.04 -24.72
C LEU A 264 -38.32 -28.92 -23.66
N GLU A 265 -39.28 -29.76 -24.05
CA GLU A 265 -39.92 -30.72 -23.14
C GLU A 265 -38.90 -31.73 -22.60
N ILE A 266 -38.09 -32.29 -23.50
CA ILE A 266 -37.02 -33.24 -23.14
C ILE A 266 -36.01 -32.56 -22.22
N LEU A 267 -35.54 -31.35 -22.56
CA LEU A 267 -34.58 -30.59 -21.74
C LEU A 267 -35.13 -30.18 -20.37
N CYS A 268 -36.43 -29.91 -20.25
CA CYS A 268 -37.04 -29.62 -18.96
C CYS A 268 -37.00 -30.84 -18.02
N LYS A 269 -37.29 -32.02 -18.58
CA LYS A 269 -37.43 -33.28 -17.83
C LYS A 269 -36.08 -33.94 -17.55
N GLU A 270 -35.12 -33.84 -18.46
CA GLU A 270 -33.81 -34.47 -18.34
C GLU A 270 -32.96 -33.92 -17.18
N LYS A 271 -32.13 -34.78 -16.59
CA LYS A 271 -31.21 -34.43 -15.49
C LYS A 271 -29.82 -34.19 -16.09
N LEU A 272 -29.49 -32.92 -16.33
CA LEU A 272 -28.17 -32.54 -16.84
C LEU A 272 -27.07 -32.74 -15.77
N PRO A 273 -25.81 -33.01 -16.18
CA PRO A 273 -24.67 -33.14 -15.27
C PRO A 273 -24.43 -31.85 -14.45
N ALA A 274 -23.83 -32.00 -13.26
CA ALA A 274 -23.53 -30.86 -12.38
C ALA A 274 -22.62 -29.79 -13.02
N GLU A 275 -21.82 -30.18 -14.03
CA GLU A 275 -20.95 -29.31 -14.83
C GLU A 275 -21.71 -28.31 -15.71
N ALA A 276 -23.00 -28.55 -15.97
CA ALA A 276 -23.86 -27.64 -16.71
C ALA A 276 -24.25 -26.39 -15.90
N PHE A 277 -24.03 -26.38 -14.58
CA PHE A 277 -24.47 -25.32 -13.69
C PHE A 277 -23.26 -24.58 -13.07
N PRO A 278 -23.39 -23.28 -12.75
CA PRO A 278 -22.30 -22.51 -12.17
C PRO A 278 -21.87 -23.08 -10.82
N ASP A 279 -20.65 -23.63 -10.75
CA ASP A 279 -20.10 -24.18 -9.51
C ASP A 279 -19.79 -23.08 -8.47
N ASP A 280 -19.91 -23.42 -7.18
CA ASP A 280 -19.62 -22.50 -6.06
C ASP A 280 -18.11 -22.28 -5.83
N LYS A 281 -17.23 -22.86 -6.67
CA LYS A 281 -15.80 -23.00 -6.37
C LYS A 281 -14.80 -22.16 -7.17
N ASP A 282 -15.21 -21.43 -8.19
CA ASP A 282 -14.27 -20.62 -8.99
C ASP A 282 -14.48 -19.12 -8.77
N GLU A 283 -13.79 -18.60 -7.76
CA GLU A 283 -13.23 -17.24 -7.76
C GLU A 283 -11.76 -17.39 -7.34
N SER A 284 -10.93 -17.83 -8.28
CA SER A 284 -9.50 -17.55 -8.24
C SER A 284 -9.29 -16.14 -8.74
N ASP A 285 -8.74 -15.29 -7.86
CA ASP A 285 -8.19 -13.97 -8.13
C ASP A 285 -7.55 -13.91 -9.52
N ASP A 286 -8.15 -13.19 -10.47
CA ASP A 286 -7.39 -12.49 -11.49
C ASP A 286 -8.03 -11.12 -11.80
N ASP A 287 -7.18 -10.13 -11.62
CA ASP A 287 -7.40 -8.69 -11.64
C ASP A 287 -7.52 -8.22 -13.10
N MET A 288 -8.72 -7.83 -13.53
CA MET A 288 -8.92 -7.02 -14.73
C MET A 288 -9.99 -5.96 -14.47
N ASN A 289 -9.50 -4.72 -14.32
CA ASN A 289 -10.24 -3.46 -14.38
C ASN A 289 -11.30 -3.45 -15.50
N GLY A 290 -12.56 -3.37 -15.10
CA GLY A 290 -13.63 -2.73 -15.89
C GLY A 290 -14.10 -1.50 -15.11
N GLU A 291 -13.72 -0.32 -15.57
CA GLU A 291 -14.27 0.96 -15.10
C GLU A 291 -15.77 1.03 -15.45
N GLU A 292 -16.65 0.66 -14.51
CA GLU A 292 -18.03 1.14 -14.53
C GLU A 292 -18.12 2.41 -13.69
N ALA A 293 -18.31 3.54 -14.39
CA ALA A 293 -18.51 4.86 -13.86
C ALA A 293 -19.84 4.95 -13.07
N GLY A 294 -19.83 4.45 -11.84
CA GLY A 294 -20.74 4.89 -10.79
C GLY A 294 -20.07 5.97 -9.97
N TYR A 295 -20.63 7.19 -9.93
CA TYR A 295 -20.21 8.24 -9.01
C TYR A 295 -20.50 7.80 -7.57
N ASP A 296 -19.60 7.02 -6.99
CA ASP A 296 -19.63 6.71 -5.57
C ASP A 296 -19.10 7.95 -4.83
N TYR A 297 -19.99 8.65 -4.13
CA TYR A 297 -19.56 9.68 -3.19
C TYR A 297 -18.71 8.96 -2.13
N GLU A 298 -17.38 9.08 -2.23
CA GLU A 298 -16.45 8.57 -1.21
C GLU A 298 -16.87 9.18 0.14
N GLU A 299 -17.59 8.41 0.97
CA GLU A 299 -17.87 8.77 2.34
C GLU A 299 -16.54 8.84 3.09
N VAL A 300 -15.96 10.04 3.16
CA VAL A 300 -14.73 10.26 3.88
C VAL A 300 -15.03 10.30 5.37
N ALA A 301 -15.00 9.13 6.00
CA ALA A 301 -15.01 9.03 7.44
C ALA A 301 -13.73 9.64 8.02
N GLU A 302 -13.87 10.54 8.99
CA GLU A 302 -12.74 11.03 9.79
C GLU A 302 -12.14 9.84 10.54
N ALA A 303 -10.95 9.42 10.11
CA ALA A 303 -10.19 8.34 10.71
C ALA A 303 -8.99 8.94 11.44
N ILE A 304 -8.99 8.78 12.75
CA ILE A 304 -7.86 9.17 13.59
C ILE A 304 -6.67 8.34 13.14
N ILE A 305 -5.68 8.98 12.51
CA ILE A 305 -4.43 8.31 12.15
C ILE A 305 -3.50 8.53 13.33
N ASP A 306 -3.05 7.42 13.91
CA ASP A 306 -2.08 7.47 14.98
C ASP A 306 -0.75 7.99 14.43
N VAL A 307 -0.05 8.78 15.23
CA VAL A 307 1.31 9.23 14.89
C VAL A 307 2.24 8.03 14.71
N GLU A 308 1.94 6.92 15.38
CA GLU A 308 2.62 5.63 15.18
C GLU A 308 2.57 5.14 13.72
N ASP A 309 1.43 5.28 13.02
CA ASP A 309 1.31 4.89 11.61
C ASP A 309 2.22 5.71 10.69
N ILE A 310 2.39 7.00 11.02
CA ILE A 310 3.29 7.89 10.28
C ILE A 310 4.74 7.48 10.52
N PHE A 311 5.11 7.14 11.77
CA PHE A 311 6.44 6.62 12.07
C PHE A 311 6.70 5.28 11.38
N ASP A 312 5.68 4.43 11.25
CA ASP A 312 5.75 3.13 10.59
C ASP A 312 6.09 3.22 9.11
N ALA A 313 5.67 4.29 8.42
CA ALA A 313 6.06 4.56 7.04
C ALA A 313 7.59 4.64 6.84
N TYR A 314 8.33 5.08 7.87
CA TYR A 314 9.79 5.19 7.87
C TYR A 314 10.51 3.96 8.41
N SER A 315 9.77 3.00 8.99
CA SER A 315 10.30 1.74 9.52
C SER A 315 10.64 0.75 8.39
N HIS A 316 11.24 1.20 7.30
CA HIS A 316 11.54 0.35 6.15
C HIS A 316 13.05 0.03 6.08
N PRO A 317 13.46 -1.19 5.69
CA PRO A 317 14.88 -1.57 5.65
C PRO A 317 15.70 -0.66 4.76
N ASP A 318 15.13 -0.29 3.60
CA ASP A 318 15.78 0.61 2.65
C ASP A 318 15.98 2.04 3.18
N VAL A 319 15.13 2.50 4.10
CA VAL A 319 15.25 3.82 4.72
C VAL A 319 16.38 3.78 5.75
N LEU A 320 16.42 2.73 6.58
CA LEU A 320 17.49 2.50 7.56
C LEU A 320 18.85 2.24 6.90
N HIS A 321 18.87 1.53 5.76
CA HIS A 321 20.07 1.34 4.97
C HIS A 321 20.68 2.66 4.53
N LYS A 322 19.85 3.55 3.99
CA LYS A 322 20.28 4.87 3.53
C LYS A 322 20.68 5.78 4.68
N ALA A 323 19.99 5.71 5.82
CA ALA A 323 20.40 6.38 7.04
C ALA A 323 21.79 5.90 7.50
N GLY A 324 22.02 4.58 7.49
CA GLY A 324 23.33 3.99 7.82
C GLY A 324 24.43 4.39 6.84
N LEU A 325 24.11 4.51 5.55
CA LEU A 325 25.05 4.99 4.53
C LEU A 325 25.51 6.42 4.81
N LEU A 326 24.61 7.32 5.23
CA LEU A 326 25.01 8.67 5.63
C LEU A 326 25.74 8.70 6.97
N LEU A 327 25.35 7.85 7.92
CA LEU A 327 26.02 7.77 9.22
C LEU A 327 27.47 7.28 9.08
N LYS A 328 27.78 6.48 8.05
CA LYS A 328 29.17 6.12 7.71
C LYS A 328 30.06 7.33 7.43
N ASP A 329 29.50 8.37 6.84
CA ASP A 329 30.19 9.62 6.50
C ASP A 329 29.90 10.73 7.54
N TYR A 330 29.70 10.39 8.82
CA TYR A 330 29.31 11.33 9.88
C TYR A 330 30.20 12.58 9.98
N LYS A 331 31.51 12.45 9.69
CA LYS A 331 32.46 13.57 9.71
C LYS A 331 32.21 14.63 8.64
N MET A 332 31.69 14.20 7.48
CA MET A 332 31.39 15.08 6.34
C MET A 332 29.98 15.69 6.43
N ASN A 333 29.16 15.22 7.36
CA ASN A 333 27.81 15.70 7.54
C ASN A 333 27.78 16.89 8.51
N SER A 334 26.80 17.78 8.34
CA SER A 334 26.57 18.84 9.33
C SER A 334 26.04 18.26 10.65
N VAL A 335 26.24 19.02 11.73
CA VAL A 335 25.76 18.66 13.07
C VAL A 335 24.24 18.42 13.08
N GLU A 336 23.49 19.23 12.34
CA GLU A 336 22.03 19.09 12.21
C GLU A 336 21.62 17.76 11.55
N VAL A 337 22.30 17.36 10.47
CA VAL A 337 22.02 16.10 9.75
C VAL A 337 22.33 14.90 10.64
N ASN A 338 23.45 14.94 11.37
CA ASN A 338 23.82 13.87 12.30
C ASN A 338 22.82 13.74 13.46
N HIS A 339 22.33 14.86 13.99
CA HIS A 339 21.27 14.84 15.01
C HIS A 339 19.95 14.31 14.43
N ALA A 340 19.58 14.71 13.21
CA ALA A 340 18.40 14.21 12.51
C ALA A 340 18.46 12.69 12.27
N LEU A 341 19.62 12.16 11.84
CA LEU A 341 19.88 10.73 11.70
C LEU A 341 19.73 9.99 13.03
N CYS A 342 20.35 10.51 14.10
CA CYS A 342 20.26 9.95 15.44
C CYS A 342 18.80 9.89 15.91
N LYS A 343 18.05 10.98 15.71
CA LYS A 343 16.63 11.04 16.05
C LYS A 343 15.80 10.05 15.24
N LEU A 344 16.04 9.88 13.94
CA LEU A 344 15.33 8.90 13.12
C LEU A 344 15.51 7.48 13.67
N ILE A 345 16.75 7.07 13.94
CA ILE A 345 17.06 5.74 14.50
C ILE A 345 16.48 5.62 15.91
N HIS A 346 16.60 6.65 16.75
CA HIS A 346 16.01 6.67 18.08
C HIS A 346 14.49 6.48 18.05
N ARG A 347 13.77 7.10 17.10
CA ARG A 347 12.32 6.90 16.95
C ARG A 347 11.98 5.45 16.60
N VAL A 348 12.71 4.83 15.69
CA VAL A 348 12.50 3.41 15.35
C VAL A 348 12.76 2.49 16.55
N VAL A 349 13.82 2.76 17.31
CA VAL A 349 14.21 1.94 18.46
C VAL A 349 13.28 2.12 19.67
N PHE A 350 12.92 3.35 20.01
CA PHE A 350 12.20 3.68 21.25
C PHE A 350 10.72 3.98 21.06
N GLN A 351 10.30 4.64 19.98
CA GLN A 351 8.88 4.93 19.77
C GLN A 351 8.17 3.70 19.18
N LEU A 352 8.74 3.12 18.12
CA LEU A 352 8.17 1.91 17.52
C LEU A 352 8.54 0.61 18.26
N GLN A 353 9.47 0.67 19.21
CA GLN A 353 9.97 -0.50 19.96
C GLN A 353 10.53 -1.61 19.05
N ARG A 354 11.16 -1.25 17.91
CA ARG A 354 11.74 -2.19 16.93
C ARG A 354 13.27 -2.11 16.86
N PRO A 355 14.02 -2.42 17.94
CA PRO A 355 15.49 -2.37 17.92
C PRO A 355 16.11 -3.34 16.92
N SER A 356 15.46 -4.47 16.63
CA SER A 356 15.94 -5.49 15.68
C SER A 356 16.09 -4.98 14.24
N MET A 357 15.40 -3.90 13.89
CA MET A 357 15.53 -3.26 12.58
C MET A 357 16.90 -2.57 12.41
N CYS A 358 17.58 -2.28 13.51
CA CYS A 358 18.87 -1.59 13.53
C CYS A 358 20.06 -2.53 13.77
N PHE A 359 19.83 -3.85 13.85
CA PHE A 359 20.88 -4.85 14.02
C PHE A 359 21.64 -5.10 12.72
N GLN A 360 22.45 -4.13 12.32
CA GLN A 360 23.24 -4.20 11.10
C GLN A 360 24.74 -4.04 11.38
N ALA A 361 25.56 -4.90 10.75
CA ALA A 361 27.03 -4.84 10.84
C ALA A 361 27.60 -3.45 10.53
N THR A 362 27.07 -2.79 9.50
CA THR A 362 27.55 -1.48 9.05
C THR A 362 27.33 -0.40 10.11
N LEU A 363 26.19 -0.44 10.81
CA LEU A 363 25.89 0.49 11.90
C LEU A 363 26.80 0.25 13.10
N PHE A 364 27.03 -1.02 13.46
CA PHE A 364 27.91 -1.35 14.58
C PHE A 364 29.36 -0.96 14.32
N ARG A 365 29.86 -1.18 13.10
CA ARG A 365 31.17 -0.66 12.68
C ARG A 365 31.24 0.87 12.76
N THR A 366 30.18 1.59 12.41
CA THR A 366 30.17 3.06 12.57
C THR A 366 30.20 3.49 14.03
N PHE A 367 29.44 2.82 14.91
CA PHE A 367 29.48 3.11 16.35
C PHE A 367 30.85 2.80 16.96
N GLN A 368 31.50 1.71 16.52
CA GLN A 368 32.85 1.36 16.94
C GLN A 368 33.86 2.44 16.57
N LYS A 369 33.83 2.93 15.31
CA LYS A 369 34.72 4.03 14.87
C LYS A 369 34.54 5.29 15.71
N ILE A 370 33.29 5.65 16.00
CA ILE A 370 32.97 6.80 16.87
C ILE A 370 33.52 6.61 18.28
N ASN A 371 33.50 5.39 18.82
CA ASN A 371 34.04 5.08 20.16
C ASN A 371 35.58 5.07 20.22
N GLN A 372 36.25 4.62 19.15
CA GLN A 372 37.70 4.68 19.03
C GLN A 372 38.21 6.13 19.05
N GLU A 373 37.42 7.05 18.49
CA GLU A 373 37.70 8.48 18.42
C GLU A 373 37.25 9.23 19.70
N LYS A 374 37.77 8.79 20.86
CA LYS A 374 37.41 9.30 22.20
C LYS A 374 37.55 10.82 22.37
N ILE A 375 38.35 11.49 21.53
CA ILE A 375 38.58 12.94 21.55
C ILE A 375 37.37 13.70 20.97
N GLU A 376 36.90 13.31 19.78
CA GLU A 376 35.75 13.96 19.13
C GLU A 376 34.44 13.72 19.90
N LEU A 377 34.35 12.59 20.61
CA LEU A 377 33.21 12.23 21.45
C LEU A 377 33.01 13.17 22.65
N LYS A 378 34.09 13.74 23.19
CA LYS A 378 34.02 14.68 24.32
C LYS A 378 33.66 16.10 23.87
N THR A 379 34.06 16.47 22.65
CA THR A 379 33.89 17.82 22.12
C THR A 379 32.51 18.05 21.51
N ASN A 380 31.95 17.06 20.82
CA ASN A 380 30.68 17.23 20.10
C ASN A 380 29.52 16.49 20.80
N PRO A 381 28.48 17.21 21.30
CA PRO A 381 27.35 16.58 21.98
C PRO A 381 26.58 15.61 21.08
N VAL A 382 26.53 15.85 19.76
CA VAL A 382 25.81 14.98 18.82
C VAL A 382 26.49 13.63 18.66
N TYR A 383 27.82 13.57 18.70
CA TYR A 383 28.54 12.29 18.65
C TYR A 383 28.33 11.48 19.92
N LYS A 384 28.21 12.15 21.07
CA LYS A 384 27.83 11.52 22.33
C LYS A 384 26.41 10.95 22.27
N GLU A 385 25.46 11.66 21.67
CA GLU A 385 24.09 11.16 21.46
C GLU A 385 24.09 9.90 20.58
N ILE A 386 24.79 9.94 19.44
CA ILE A 386 24.91 8.80 18.52
C ILE A 386 25.54 7.59 19.23
N TRP A 387 26.59 7.80 20.02
CA TRP A 387 27.22 6.72 20.78
C TRP A 387 26.31 6.16 21.87
N THR A 388 25.57 7.02 22.59
CA THR A 388 24.62 6.57 23.63
C THR A 388 23.52 5.69 23.02
N LEU A 389 23.01 6.09 21.86
CA LEU A 389 22.06 5.28 21.09
C LEU A 389 22.71 3.96 20.63
N GLY A 390 23.93 4.01 20.08
CA GLY A 390 24.67 2.83 19.66
C GLY A 390 24.91 1.84 20.81
N LYS A 391 25.27 2.32 22.00
CA LYS A 391 25.44 1.51 23.21
C LYS A 391 24.14 0.81 23.61
N PHE A 392 23.00 1.50 23.52
CA PHE A 392 21.70 0.90 23.81
C PHE A 392 21.35 -0.21 22.80
N ILE A 393 21.55 0.05 21.50
CA ILE A 393 21.28 -0.94 20.45
C ILE A 393 22.20 -2.15 20.60
N LEU A 394 23.49 -1.96 20.86
CA LEU A 394 24.44 -3.04 21.13
C LEU A 394 24.06 -3.83 22.39
N GLY A 395 23.64 -3.15 23.47
CA GLY A 395 23.16 -3.81 24.67
C GLY A 395 21.94 -4.69 24.41
N LYS A 396 20.96 -4.17 23.65
CA LYS A 396 19.78 -4.94 23.23
C LYS A 396 20.14 -6.10 22.29
N PHE A 397 21.10 -5.90 21.39
CA PHE A 397 21.62 -6.96 20.53
C PHE A 397 22.22 -8.10 21.35
N PHE A 398 23.05 -7.81 22.35
CA PHE A 398 23.63 -8.85 23.20
C PHE A 398 22.60 -9.57 24.07
N GLN A 399 21.54 -8.88 24.51
CA GLN A 399 20.41 -9.52 25.20
C GLN A 399 19.70 -10.52 24.28
N VAL A 400 19.34 -10.12 23.05
CA VAL A 400 18.67 -11.00 22.08
C VAL A 400 19.62 -12.12 21.61
N MET A 401 20.93 -11.88 21.55
CA MET A 401 21.93 -12.89 21.19
C MET A 401 22.03 -14.01 22.24
N GLN A 402 21.71 -13.76 23.51
CA GLN A 402 21.67 -14.81 24.54
C GLN A 402 20.50 -15.77 24.34
N GLU A 403 19.39 -15.28 23.77
CA GLU A 403 18.20 -16.08 23.47
C GLU A 403 18.29 -16.76 22.10
N ASN A 404 19.02 -16.18 21.14
CA ASN A 404 19.15 -16.70 19.77
C ASN A 404 20.61 -16.76 19.30
N ASP A 405 21.13 -17.98 19.17
CA ASP A 405 22.50 -18.21 18.74
C ASP A 405 22.78 -17.81 17.29
N LYS A 406 21.76 -17.76 16.41
CA LYS A 406 21.92 -17.53 14.96
C LYS A 406 21.78 -16.05 14.54
N LEU A 407 21.48 -15.16 15.48
CA LEU A 407 21.36 -13.71 15.24
C LEU A 407 22.57 -13.06 14.50
N PRO A 408 23.82 -13.48 14.70
CA PRO A 408 24.97 -12.89 14.00
C PRO A 408 24.98 -13.14 12.49
N VAL A 409 24.29 -14.19 12.01
CA VAL A 409 24.11 -14.43 10.56
C VAL A 409 23.07 -13.47 10.00
N GLU A 410 22.01 -13.20 10.76
CA GLU A 410 20.97 -12.23 10.39
C GLU A 410 21.50 -10.79 10.37
N LEU A 411 22.55 -10.47 11.15
CA LEU A 411 23.20 -9.17 11.17
C LEU A 411 23.88 -8.76 9.84
N LEU A 412 24.11 -9.73 8.94
CA LEU A 412 24.58 -9.48 7.58
C LEU A 412 23.45 -9.03 6.64
N LEU A 413 22.20 -9.34 6.98
CA LEU A 413 21.01 -9.08 6.18
C LEU A 413 20.17 -7.96 6.80
N TRP A 414 19.64 -7.08 5.96
CA TRP A 414 18.67 -6.10 6.45
C TRP A 414 17.36 -6.80 6.82
N THR A 415 16.95 -6.64 8.08
CA THR A 415 15.72 -7.19 8.64
C THR A 415 14.51 -6.48 8.04
N THR A 416 13.50 -7.24 7.58
CA THR A 416 12.29 -6.63 7.00
C THR A 416 11.25 -6.29 8.07
N GLN A 417 10.27 -5.45 7.69
CA GLN A 417 9.13 -5.10 8.57
C GLN A 417 8.32 -6.31 9.08
N ARG A 418 8.47 -7.49 8.47
CA ARG A 418 7.82 -8.73 8.93
C ARG A 418 8.70 -9.54 9.87
N ASP A 419 10.01 -9.30 9.85
CA ASP A 419 10.99 -10.13 10.52
C ASP A 419 11.39 -9.58 11.90
N TRP A 420 11.11 -8.29 12.19
CA TRP A 420 11.55 -7.68 13.46
C TRP A 420 10.96 -8.35 14.70
N GLU A 421 9.69 -8.76 14.66
CA GLU A 421 8.99 -9.38 15.79
C GLU A 421 9.46 -10.82 16.04
N PRO A 422 9.57 -11.71 15.01
CA PRO A 422 10.21 -13.01 15.16
C PRO A 422 11.63 -12.94 15.73
N ILE A 423 12.44 -11.98 15.25
CA ILE A 423 13.83 -11.79 15.69
C ILE A 423 13.88 -11.38 17.17
N MET A 424 12.98 -10.50 17.62
CA MET A 424 12.84 -10.15 19.04
C MET A 424 12.41 -11.33 19.90
N LYS A 425 11.60 -12.25 19.36
CA LYS A 425 11.10 -13.44 20.07
C LYS A 425 12.04 -14.65 19.92
N GLY A 426 13.25 -14.47 19.38
CA GLY A 426 14.24 -15.53 19.18
C GLY A 426 13.87 -16.59 18.13
N LYS A 427 12.82 -16.35 17.32
CA LYS A 427 12.43 -17.25 16.23
C LYS A 427 13.10 -16.81 14.94
N LEU A 428 13.86 -17.73 14.33
CA LEU A 428 14.43 -17.52 13.00
C LEU A 428 13.30 -17.24 11.99
N THR A 429 13.48 -16.24 11.13
CA THR A 429 12.65 -16.13 9.93
C THR A 429 13.17 -17.16 8.91
N SER A 430 12.59 -18.36 8.99
CA SER A 430 12.98 -19.56 8.23
C SER A 430 13.02 -19.39 6.71
N ALA A 431 12.46 -18.31 6.16
CA ALA A 431 12.38 -18.10 4.73
C ALA A 431 13.72 -17.70 4.05
N ARG A 432 14.69 -17.14 4.78
CA ARG A 432 15.96 -16.64 4.18
C ARG A 432 17.17 -17.55 4.38
N ILE A 433 17.14 -18.44 5.37
CA ILE A 433 18.26 -19.31 5.74
C ILE A 433 17.80 -20.77 5.58
N SER A 434 17.33 -21.12 4.38
CA SER A 434 17.00 -22.51 4.00
C SER A 434 18.19 -23.24 3.38
N THR A 435 19.41 -22.96 3.84
CA THR A 435 20.61 -23.62 3.32
C THR A 435 21.49 -24.05 4.48
N ASP A 436 21.65 -25.36 4.62
CA ASP A 436 22.42 -26.09 5.64
C ASP A 436 23.87 -25.59 5.84
N TYR A 437 24.38 -24.79 4.91
CA TYR A 437 25.71 -24.16 4.98
C TYR A 437 25.85 -23.06 6.04
N TRP A 438 24.82 -22.23 6.25
CA TRP A 438 24.88 -21.08 7.17
C TRP A 438 24.52 -21.44 8.62
N SER A 439 23.89 -22.60 8.82
CA SER A 439 23.49 -23.11 10.13
C SER A 439 24.61 -23.83 10.89
N SER A 440 25.78 -24.01 10.28
CA SER A 440 26.89 -24.66 10.99
C SER A 440 27.25 -23.85 12.23
N THR A 441 27.14 -24.48 13.39
CA THR A 441 27.44 -23.91 14.71
C THR A 441 28.86 -23.32 14.76
N LEU A 442 29.79 -23.89 14.00
CA LEU A 442 31.15 -23.39 13.82
C LEU A 442 31.22 -22.04 13.10
N PHE A 443 30.48 -21.85 12.00
CA PHE A 443 30.48 -20.58 11.27
C PHE A 443 29.83 -19.46 12.10
N VAL A 444 28.74 -19.78 12.79
CA VAL A 444 28.08 -18.88 13.74
C VAL A 444 29.03 -18.53 14.90
N ALA A 445 29.73 -19.51 15.47
CA ALA A 445 30.72 -19.28 16.52
C ALA A 445 31.93 -18.46 16.05
N LEU A 446 32.37 -18.64 14.80
CA LEU A 446 33.47 -17.88 14.21
C LEU A 446 33.09 -16.43 13.93
N ILE A 447 31.87 -16.18 13.43
CA ILE A 447 31.32 -14.83 13.32
C ILE A 447 31.15 -14.23 14.71
N LYS A 448 30.57 -14.95 15.68
CA LYS A 448 30.47 -14.47 17.07
C LYS A 448 31.83 -14.08 17.64
N GLY A 449 32.83 -14.95 17.52
CA GLY A 449 34.18 -14.71 18.03
C GLY A 449 34.81 -13.48 17.39
N ASN A 450 34.80 -13.39 16.06
CA ASN A 450 35.37 -12.24 15.33
C ASN A 450 34.58 -10.95 15.56
N PHE A 451 33.26 -11.03 15.73
CA PHE A 451 32.41 -9.87 15.92
C PHE A 451 32.49 -9.34 17.35
N ILE A 452 32.56 -10.23 18.34
CA ILE A 452 32.81 -9.88 19.74
C ILE A 452 34.24 -9.32 19.90
N SER A 453 35.25 -9.92 19.27
CA SER A 453 36.62 -9.38 19.30
C SER A 453 36.75 -8.07 18.52
N MET A 454 35.88 -7.82 17.54
CA MET A 454 35.80 -6.53 16.84
C MET A 454 35.06 -5.48 17.67
N LEU A 455 34.22 -5.86 18.64
CA LEU A 455 33.46 -4.94 19.49
C LEU A 455 34.13 -4.66 20.86
N GLN A 456 35.01 -5.56 21.33
CA GLN A 456 35.96 -5.32 22.43
C GLN A 456 37.11 -4.42 21.97
#